data_AF-A0A9N9CTC8-F1
#
_entry.id   AF-A0A9N9CTC8-F1
#
_cell.length_a   1.000
_cell.length_b   1.000
_cell.length_c   1.000
_cell.angle_alpha   90.00
_cell.angle_beta   90.00
_cell.angle_gamma   90.00
#
_symmetry.space_group_name_H-M   'P 1'
#
loop_
_entity.id
_entity.type
_entity.pdbx_description
1 polymer ?
#
loop_
_entity_poly.entity_id
_entity_poly.type
_entity_poly.pdbx_seq_one_letter_code
_entity_poly.pdbx_strand_id
1 'polypeptide(L)'
;YDDDFEINVNDPRFTALHESHHFAIDPSNPQFKKTKSMGKLLEERQRRQIELNNQESNTNFEEISNDKNSNVQIKDSSLSLLINSVKRKSALATESNQKGKRRKTKS
;
A
#
# COMPACT_ATOMS: atom_id res chain seq x y z
N TYR A 1 29.09 28.03 -11.98
CA TYR A 1 27.96 27.62 -11.12
C TYR A 1 27.84 26.13 -11.31
N ASP A 2 28.05 25.36 -10.25
CA ASP A 2 28.11 23.91 -10.33
C ASP A 2 26.70 23.32 -10.44
N ASP A 3 26.39 22.73 -11.59
CA ASP A 3 25.14 21.99 -11.84
C ASP A 3 25.14 20.59 -11.19
N ASP A 4 26.21 20.27 -10.44
CA ASP A 4 26.49 18.97 -9.81
C ASP A 4 26.10 18.91 -8.34
N PHE A 5 25.29 19.86 -7.85
CA PHE A 5 24.81 19.81 -6.47
C PHE A 5 23.91 18.59 -6.24
N GLU A 6 24.35 17.69 -5.35
CA GLU A 6 23.59 16.53 -4.93
C GLU A 6 23.13 16.65 -3.47
N ILE A 7 21.85 16.35 -3.22
CA ILE A 7 21.31 16.31 -1.87
C ILE A 7 21.59 14.97 -1.19
N ASN A 8 21.89 15.00 0.11
CA ASN A 8 21.93 13.82 0.94
C ASN A 8 20.51 13.46 1.42
N VAL A 9 19.92 12.41 0.86
CA VAL A 9 18.56 11.95 1.22
C VAL A 9 18.47 11.33 2.63
N ASN A 10 19.62 10.99 3.24
CA ASN A 10 19.69 10.45 4.59
C ASN A 10 19.98 11.53 5.65
N ASP A 11 19.96 12.81 5.26
CA ASP A 11 20.13 13.91 6.21
C ASP A 11 18.94 13.95 7.19
N PRO A 12 19.16 13.99 8.52
CA PRO A 12 18.10 14.04 9.53
C PRO A 12 17.12 15.20 9.37
N ARG A 13 17.52 16.29 8.69
CA ARG A 13 16.62 17.41 8.37
C ARG A 13 15.47 17.00 7.46
N PHE A 14 15.62 15.91 6.69
CA PHE A 14 14.58 15.38 5.81
C PHE A 14 13.74 14.26 6.44
N THR A 15 14.00 13.84 7.68
CA THR A 15 13.26 12.76 8.34
C THR A 15 11.74 12.98 8.31
N ALA A 16 11.30 14.21 8.58
CA ALA A 16 9.88 14.56 8.59
C ALA A 16 9.19 14.36 7.22
N LEU A 17 9.92 14.50 6.10
CA LEU A 17 9.39 14.25 4.74
C LEU A 17 9.09 12.76 4.50
N HIS A 18 9.85 11.87 5.15
CA HIS A 18 9.70 10.44 4.98
C HIS A 18 8.67 9.83 5.93
N GLU A 19 8.56 10.37 7.15
CA GLU A 19 7.75 9.78 8.22
C GLU A 19 6.39 10.47 8.42
N SER A 20 6.31 11.80 8.25
CA SER A 20 5.09 12.55 8.54
C SER A 20 4.34 12.93 7.27
N HIS A 21 3.03 12.67 7.26
CA HIS A 21 2.16 13.04 6.14
C HIS A 21 2.07 14.56 5.94
N HIS A 22 2.18 15.36 7.02
CA HIS A 22 2.08 16.81 6.94
C HIS A 22 3.15 17.46 6.08
N PHE A 23 4.31 16.82 5.96
CA PHE A 23 5.44 17.30 5.16
C PHE A 23 5.66 16.47 3.91
N ALA A 24 4.73 15.57 3.56
CA ALA A 24 4.89 14.69 2.40
C ALA A 24 4.84 15.50 1.09
N ILE A 25 5.79 15.21 0.21
CA ILE A 25 5.83 15.78 -1.14
C ILE A 25 4.71 15.18 -1.98
N ASP A 26 3.86 16.03 -2.55
CA ASP A 26 2.77 15.64 -3.45
C ASP A 26 3.04 16.09 -4.90
N PRO A 27 3.36 15.15 -5.82
CA PRO A 27 3.53 15.44 -7.25
C PRO A 27 2.26 15.95 -7.95
N SER A 28 1.08 15.74 -7.38
CA SER A 28 -0.20 16.23 -7.93
C SER A 28 -0.48 17.69 -7.58
N ASN A 29 0.25 18.28 -6.65
CA ASN A 29 0.12 19.69 -6.30
C ASN A 29 0.65 20.57 -7.46
N PRO A 30 -0.13 21.53 -8.00
CA PRO A 30 0.32 22.41 -9.08
C PRO A 30 1.59 23.21 -8.79
N GLN A 31 1.90 23.44 -7.51
CA GLN A 31 3.10 24.13 -7.07
C GLN A 31 4.34 23.23 -7.01
N PHE A 32 4.17 21.92 -7.18
CA PHE A 32 5.27 20.97 -7.23
C PHE A 32 6.20 21.28 -8.42
N LYS A 33 7.50 21.39 -8.13
CA LYS A 33 8.54 21.56 -9.15
C LYS A 33 9.36 20.28 -9.23
N LYS A 34 9.35 19.66 -10.41
CA LYS A 34 10.12 18.44 -10.69
C LYS A 34 11.60 18.76 -10.88
N THR A 35 12.32 18.92 -9.78
CA THR A 35 13.78 19.08 -9.76
C THR A 35 14.47 17.73 -9.57
N LYS A 36 15.76 17.63 -9.92
CA LYS A 36 16.56 16.42 -9.71
C LYS A 36 16.55 15.99 -8.24
N SER A 37 16.76 16.93 -7.33
CA SER A 37 16.74 16.69 -5.88
C SER A 37 15.39 16.20 -5.38
N MET A 38 14.29 16.78 -5.87
CA MET A 38 12.95 16.35 -5.47
C MET A 38 12.64 14.93 -5.95
N GLY A 39 13.16 14.54 -7.11
CA GLY A 39 13.12 13.16 -7.59
C GLY A 39 13.83 12.19 -6.64
N LYS A 40 15.06 12.52 -6.21
CA LYS A 40 15.83 11.68 -5.25
C LYS A 40 15.08 11.47 -3.92
N LEU A 41 14.42 12.50 -3.38
CA LEU A 41 13.62 12.39 -2.14
C LEU A 41 12.41 11.46 -2.30
N LEU A 42 11.71 11.56 -3.44
CA LEU A 42 10.55 10.71 -3.74
C LEU A 42 10.95 9.25 -3.93
N GLU A 43 12.05 9.00 -4.64
CA GLU A 43 12.61 7.66 -4.83
C GLU A 43 13.02 7.02 -3.49
N GLU A 44 13.71 7.79 -2.63
CA GLU A 44 14.08 7.31 -1.29
C GLU A 44 12.84 6.99 -0.44
N ARG A 45 11.79 7.82 -0.51
CA ARG A 45 10.51 7.53 0.16
C ARG A 45 9.90 6.23 -0.37
N GLN A 46 9.89 6.02 -1.69
CA GLN A 46 9.38 4.79 -2.29
C GLN A 46 10.19 3.55 -1.85
N ARG A 47 11.52 3.65 -1.81
CA ARG A 47 12.41 2.58 -1.32
C ARG A 47 12.07 2.18 0.11
N ARG A 48 11.93 3.15 1.01
CA ARG A 48 11.55 2.92 2.42
C ARG A 48 10.20 2.23 2.57
N GLN A 49 9.21 2.61 1.76
CA GLN A 49 7.89 1.97 1.80
C GLN A 49 7.92 0.51 1.34
N ILE A 50 8.71 0.20 0.31
CA ILE A 50 8.92 -1.18 -0.14
C ILE A 50 9.60 -2.00 0.96
N GLU A 51 10.61 -1.43 1.62
CA GLU A 51 11.32 -2.10 2.73
C GLU A 51 10.41 -2.37 3.93
N LEU A 52 9.57 -1.42 4.32
CA LEU A 52 8.58 -1.61 5.38
C LEU A 52 7.60 -2.73 5.04
N ASN A 53 7.06 -2.74 3.81
CA ASN A 53 6.15 -3.81 3.37
C ASN A 53 6.84 -5.19 3.32
N ASN A 54 8.11 -5.23 2.93
CA ASN A 54 8.89 -6.47 2.93
C ASN A 54 9.18 -6.95 4.36
N GLN A 55 9.40 -6.05 5.33
CA GLN A 55 9.54 -6.41 6.74
C GLN A 55 8.21 -6.95 7.32
N GLU A 56 7.10 -6.26 7.08
CA GLU A 56 5.77 -6.68 7.57
C GLU A 56 5.30 -8.01 6.97
N SER A 57 5.65 -8.29 5.71
CA SER A 57 5.37 -9.60 5.12
C SER A 57 6.14 -10.71 5.82
N ASN A 58 7.43 -10.54 6.13
CA ASN A 58 8.22 -11.54 6.86
C ASN A 58 7.72 -11.79 8.29
N THR A 59 7.22 -10.77 9.00
CA THR A 59 6.70 -10.95 10.37
C THR A 59 5.35 -11.67 10.42
N ASN A 60 4.56 -11.64 9.34
CA ASN A 60 3.27 -12.34 9.27
C ASN A 60 3.38 -13.80 8.77
N PHE A 61 4.55 -14.26 8.31
CA PHE A 61 4.73 -15.64 7.83
C PHE A 61 5.14 -16.65 8.92
N GLU A 62 5.69 -16.21 10.06
CA GLU A 62 6.08 -17.11 11.16
C GLU A 62 4.85 -17.70 11.90
N GLU A 63 3.67 -17.07 11.84
CA GLU A 63 2.49 -17.56 12.56
C GLU A 63 1.57 -18.48 11.73
N ILE A 64 1.78 -18.58 10.40
CA ILE A 64 0.89 -19.31 9.47
C ILE A 64 1.60 -20.50 8.79
N SER A 65 2.87 -20.78 9.11
CA SER A 65 3.66 -21.84 8.48
C SER A 65 3.52 -23.21 9.16
N ASN A 66 2.32 -23.56 9.63
CA ASN A 66 2.00 -24.90 10.14
C ASN A 66 0.97 -25.64 9.28
N ASP A 67 0.94 -25.37 7.97
CA ASP A 67 0.34 -26.34 7.06
C ASP A 67 1.13 -26.47 5.75
N LYS A 68 1.30 -27.72 5.35
CA LYS A 68 2.24 -28.14 4.31
C LYS A 68 1.65 -27.93 2.92
N ASN A 69 2.56 -27.81 1.94
CA ASN A 69 2.35 -27.87 0.49
C ASN A 69 1.76 -26.61 -0.16
N SER A 70 2.64 -25.80 -0.76
CA SER A 70 2.69 -25.73 -2.23
C SER A 70 3.84 -24.84 -2.68
N ASN A 71 4.75 -25.47 -3.43
CA ASN A 71 5.56 -24.82 -4.42
C ASN A 71 4.62 -24.11 -5.41
N VAL A 72 4.57 -22.76 -5.43
CA VAL A 72 4.24 -21.88 -6.58
C VAL A 72 3.99 -20.42 -6.11
N GLN A 73 4.79 -19.51 -6.68
CA GLN A 73 4.53 -18.08 -6.98
C GLN A 73 4.05 -17.14 -5.84
N ILE A 74 5.04 -16.55 -5.15
CA ILE A 74 4.89 -15.45 -4.18
C ILE A 74 4.26 -14.18 -4.78
N LYS A 75 4.22 -14.00 -6.11
CA LYS A 75 3.59 -12.85 -6.77
C LYS A 75 2.06 -12.92 -6.82
N ASP A 76 1.46 -14.09 -6.68
CA ASP A 76 0.03 -14.29 -6.90
C ASP A 76 -0.80 -14.16 -5.63
N SER A 77 -0.19 -14.13 -4.44
CA SER A 77 -0.94 -14.12 -3.19
C SER A 77 -1.72 -12.82 -2.98
N SER A 78 -1.08 -11.65 -3.12
CA SER A 78 -1.76 -10.35 -2.95
C SER A 78 -2.84 -10.12 -4.01
N LEU A 79 -2.57 -10.52 -5.24
CA LEU A 79 -3.52 -10.44 -6.35
C LEU A 79 -4.69 -11.42 -6.16
N SER A 80 -4.42 -12.63 -5.67
CA SER A 80 -5.46 -13.63 -5.37
C SER A 80 -6.37 -13.16 -4.23
N LEU A 81 -5.81 -12.55 -3.17
CA LEU A 81 -6.60 -11.94 -2.10
C LEU A 81 -7.48 -10.81 -2.62
N LEU A 82 -6.94 -9.95 -3.50
CA LEU A 82 -7.72 -8.91 -4.15
C LEU A 82 -8.85 -9.50 -5.00
N ILE A 83 -8.57 -10.48 -5.86
CA ILE A 83 -9.58 -11.16 -6.68
C ILE A 83 -10.68 -11.79 -5.80
N ASN A 84 -10.30 -12.46 -4.71
CA ASN A 84 -11.23 -13.08 -3.79
C ASN A 84 -12.11 -12.05 -3.07
N SER A 85 -11.54 -10.92 -2.67
CA SER A 85 -12.30 -9.83 -2.05
C SER A 85 -13.28 -9.17 -3.02
N VAL A 86 -12.89 -8.95 -4.28
CA VAL A 86 -13.77 -8.45 -5.34
C VAL A 86 -14.90 -9.43 -5.61
N LYS A 87 -14.61 -10.73 -5.78
CA LYS A 87 -15.62 -11.78 -5.97
C LYS A 87 -16.62 -11.84 -4.80
N ARG A 88 -16.13 -11.77 -3.56
CA ARG A 88 -16.99 -11.77 -2.36
C ARG A 88 -17.89 -10.52 -2.33
N LYS A 89 -17.33 -9.35 -2.62
CA LYS A 89 -18.09 -8.08 -2.63
C LYS A 89 -19.11 -8.04 -3.77
N SER A 90 -18.78 -8.53 -4.95
CA SER A 90 -19.71 -8.61 -6.08
C SER A 90 -20.85 -9.60 -5.79
N ALA A 91 -20.55 -10.76 -5.20
CA ALA A 91 -21.58 -11.73 -4.79
C ALA A 91 -22.57 -11.12 -3.78
N LEU A 92 -22.08 -10.38 -2.78
CA LEU A 92 -22.94 -9.69 -1.81
C LEU A 92 -23.85 -8.64 -2.47
N ALA A 93 -23.33 -7.89 -3.45
CA ALA A 93 -24.10 -6.89 -4.18
C ALA A 93 -25.21 -7.52 -5.05
N THR A 94 -24.99 -8.72 -5.58
CA THR A 94 -26.01 -9.45 -6.35
C THR A 94 -27.05 -10.14 -5.45
N GLU A 95 -26.66 -10.59 -4.25
CA GLU A 95 -27.53 -11.27 -3.28
C GLU A 95 -28.44 -10.29 -2.51
N SER A 96 -28.00 -9.04 -2.28
CA SER A 96 -28.78 -8.03 -1.54
C SER A 96 -30.07 -7.57 -2.23
N ASN A 97 -30.29 -7.92 -3.50
CA ASN A 97 -31.54 -7.65 -4.21
C ASN A 97 -32.62 -8.74 -4.03
N GLN A 98 -32.35 -9.84 -3.32
CA GLN A 98 -33.31 -10.95 -3.22
C GLN A 98 -33.77 -11.36 -1.81
N LYS A 99 -33.21 -10.81 -0.71
CA LYS A 99 -33.64 -11.20 0.66
C LYS A 99 -33.88 -10.01 1.58
N GLY A 100 -34.96 -9.28 1.30
CA GLY A 100 -35.43 -8.17 2.13
C GLY A 100 -36.95 -8.16 2.33
N LYS A 101 -37.60 -9.29 2.65
CA LYS A 101 -39.01 -9.30 3.10
C LYS A 101 -39.08 -9.61 4.59
N ARG A 102 -39.04 -8.57 5.44
CA ARG A 102 -39.41 -8.65 6.86
C ARG A 102 -40.91 -8.99 6.94
N ARG A 103 -41.26 -10.20 7.39
CA ARG A 103 -42.65 -10.57 7.68
C ARG A 103 -43.06 -9.92 9.00
N LYS A 104 -44.03 -9.00 8.97
CA LYS A 104 -44.73 -8.55 10.19
C LYS A 104 -45.66 -9.68 10.64
N THR A 105 -45.43 -10.22 11.84
CA THR A 105 -46.42 -11.02 12.56
C THR A 105 -47.32 -10.05 13.35
N LYS A 106 -48.63 -10.07 13.08
CA LYS A 106 -49.64 -9.48 13.97
C LYS A 106 -49.92 -10.48 15.09
N SER A 107 -49.90 -10.00 16.34
CA SER A 107 -50.64 -10.57 17.47
C SER A 107 -51.56 -9.49 18.00
#